data_AF-A0A7K4CZN7-F1
#
_entry.id   AF-A0A7K4CZN7-F1
#
_cell.length_a   1.000
_cell.length_b   1.000
_cell.length_c   1.000
_cell.angle_alpha   90.00
_cell.angle_beta   90.00
_cell.angle_gamma   90.00
#
_symmetry.space_group_name_H-M   'P 1'
#
loop_
_entity.id
_entity.type
_entity.pdbx_description
1 polymer ?
#
loop_
_entity_poly.entity_id
_entity_poly.type
_entity_poly.pdbx_seq_one_letter_code
_entity_poly.pdbx_strand_id
1 'polypeptide(L)'
;MDSIPAEGIKKVLQEHRSDSYAIVQPPYMVWLYHGPETSVQTKFVSARTVSKLRDDIMLGAKIMTVDEGSEPLPFKFVTKMANPEDFGVEQGAAEYKPAYTGSTEDMNRLEKLSLEKVTLLLEQIPTPSGYEREVVIHDNVVYAVKNARRSFMGTEIEEIDLVPLPKDARVESGTYLAKDLNPRLYFENNKLLLIELLRKTAQRVKQETLFDKLDKTA
;
A
#
# COMPACT_ATOMS: atom_id res chain seq x y z
N MET A 1 3.93 31.69 -1.11
CA MET A 1 2.66 30.97 -0.88
C MET A 1 2.61 30.75 0.61
N ASP A 2 1.73 31.48 1.29
CA ASP A 2 1.59 31.37 2.73
C ASP A 2 0.76 30.13 3.05
N SER A 3 1.26 29.30 3.96
CA SER A 3 0.56 28.08 4.40
C SER A 3 -0.49 28.43 5.44
N ILE A 4 -1.74 28.09 5.18
CA ILE A 4 -2.86 28.37 6.09
C ILE A 4 -3.22 27.09 6.86
N PRO A 5 -3.32 27.13 8.20
CA PRO A 5 -3.79 25.99 8.98
C PRO A 5 -5.22 25.58 8.59
N ALA A 6 -5.51 24.27 8.65
CA ALA A 6 -6.80 23.69 8.23
C ALA A 6 -8.03 24.31 8.93
N GLU A 7 -7.88 24.82 10.15
CA GLU A 7 -8.95 25.43 10.94
C GLU A 7 -9.34 26.84 10.44
N GLY A 8 -8.50 27.49 9.64
CA GLY A 8 -8.75 28.82 9.07
C GLY A 8 -9.24 28.82 7.62
N ILE A 9 -9.25 27.66 6.95
CA ILE A 9 -9.51 27.58 5.50
C ILE A 9 -10.92 28.09 5.16
N LYS A 10 -11.95 27.68 5.91
CA LYS A 10 -13.33 28.14 5.69
C LYS A 10 -13.45 29.67 5.71
N LYS A 11 -12.83 30.30 6.71
CA LYS A 11 -12.85 31.75 6.88
C LYS A 11 -12.16 32.45 5.73
N VAL A 12 -10.99 31.97 5.32
CA VAL A 12 -10.20 32.56 4.22
C VAL A 12 -10.93 32.45 2.88
N LEU A 13 -11.51 31.29 2.58
CA LEU A 13 -12.27 31.10 1.34
C LEU A 13 -13.52 32.01 1.28
N GLN A 14 -14.12 32.34 2.42
CA GLN A 14 -15.29 33.22 2.51
C GLN A 14 -14.93 34.71 2.50
N GLU A 15 -13.78 35.11 3.06
CA GLU A 15 -13.36 36.51 3.15
C GLU A 15 -12.75 37.04 1.84
N HIS A 16 -12.13 36.16 1.05
CA HIS A 16 -11.38 36.54 -0.15
C HIS A 16 -12.03 36.03 -1.43
N ARG A 17 -13.16 36.66 -1.78
CA ARG A 17 -14.05 36.21 -2.87
C ARG A 17 -13.52 36.49 -4.29
N SER A 18 -12.48 37.29 -4.43
CA SER A 18 -11.83 37.63 -5.72
C SER A 18 -10.67 36.71 -6.09
N ASP A 19 -10.25 35.84 -5.17
CA ASP A 19 -8.98 35.14 -5.24
C ASP A 19 -9.14 33.65 -5.58
N SER A 20 -8.08 33.08 -6.16
CA SER A 20 -7.98 31.63 -6.41
C SER A 20 -7.04 30.99 -5.39
N TYR A 21 -7.46 29.84 -4.84
CA TYR A 21 -6.69 29.10 -3.84
C TYR A 21 -6.32 27.71 -4.34
N ALA A 22 -5.07 27.31 -4.12
CA ALA A 22 -4.62 25.94 -4.31
C ALA A 22 -4.52 25.26 -2.94
N ILE A 23 -5.40 24.29 -2.69
CA ILE A 23 -5.44 23.52 -1.45
C ILE A 23 -4.81 22.17 -1.73
N VAL A 24 -3.65 21.94 -1.15
CA VAL A 24 -2.86 20.72 -1.35
C VAL A 24 -3.27 19.69 -0.30
N GLN A 25 -3.68 18.52 -0.77
CA GLN A 25 -3.93 17.34 0.05
C GLN A 25 -2.93 16.23 -0.33
N PRO A 26 -1.83 16.08 0.43
CA PRO A 26 -0.85 15.03 0.17
C PRO A 26 -1.45 13.61 0.27
N PRO A 27 -0.99 12.64 -0.54
CA PRO A 27 0.14 12.72 -1.47
C PRO A 27 -0.25 13.03 -2.93
N TYR A 28 -1.54 13.06 -3.28
CA TYR A 28 -1.97 12.96 -4.69
C TYR A 28 -3.09 13.90 -5.14
N MET A 29 -3.54 14.86 -4.32
CA MET A 29 -4.69 15.69 -4.70
C MET A 29 -4.45 17.18 -4.47
N VAL A 30 -4.81 17.99 -5.45
CA VAL A 30 -4.81 19.45 -5.34
C VAL A 30 -6.18 19.97 -5.74
N TRP A 31 -6.83 20.70 -4.84
CA TRP A 31 -8.06 21.41 -5.11
C TRP A 31 -7.74 22.84 -5.53
N LEU A 32 -8.14 23.21 -6.74
CA LEU A 32 -8.04 24.59 -7.22
C LEU A 32 -9.40 25.25 -7.03
N TYR A 33 -9.53 26.05 -5.98
CA TYR A 33 -10.75 26.78 -5.64
C TYR A 33 -10.75 28.17 -6.29
N HIS A 34 -11.89 28.58 -6.83
CA HIS A 34 -12.13 29.93 -7.33
C HIS A 34 -13.25 30.61 -6.54
N GLY A 35 -12.94 31.78 -5.99
CA GLY A 35 -13.96 32.67 -5.46
C GLY A 35 -14.92 33.16 -6.57
N PRO A 36 -16.11 33.63 -6.20
CA PRO A 36 -17.21 33.95 -7.11
C PRO A 36 -16.94 35.21 -7.93
N GLU A 37 -16.08 36.09 -7.43
CA GLU A 37 -15.67 37.33 -8.09
C GLU A 37 -14.31 37.19 -8.79
N THR A 38 -13.79 35.95 -8.90
CA THR A 38 -12.51 35.69 -9.54
C THR A 38 -12.58 36.00 -11.03
N SER A 39 -11.70 36.89 -11.48
CA SER A 39 -11.59 37.23 -12.91
C SER A 39 -11.16 36.03 -13.75
N VAL A 40 -11.56 36.01 -15.02
CA VAL A 40 -11.12 34.99 -15.99
C VAL A 40 -9.60 34.89 -16.06
N GLN A 41 -8.90 36.03 -16.03
CA GLN A 41 -7.44 36.09 -16.04
C GLN A 41 -6.83 35.37 -14.83
N THR A 42 -7.38 35.60 -13.63
CA THR A 42 -6.94 34.94 -12.40
C THR A 42 -7.16 33.43 -12.45
N LYS A 43 -8.29 32.95 -13.02
CA LYS A 43 -8.53 31.52 -13.23
C LYS A 43 -7.48 30.89 -14.14
N PHE A 44 -7.14 31.54 -15.26
CA PHE A 44 -6.08 31.05 -16.16
C PHE A 44 -4.69 31.04 -15.49
N VAL A 45 -4.33 32.11 -14.77
CA VAL A 45 -3.04 32.20 -14.07
C VAL A 45 -2.93 31.10 -13.01
N SER A 46 -3.98 30.92 -12.20
CA SER A 46 -4.00 29.90 -11.14
C SER A 46 -3.94 28.47 -11.69
N ALA A 47 -4.68 28.15 -12.75
CA ALA A 47 -4.60 26.85 -13.42
C ALA A 47 -3.20 26.54 -13.97
N ARG A 48 -2.54 27.55 -14.57
CA ARG A 48 -1.16 27.42 -15.06
C ARG A 48 -0.18 27.21 -13.90
N THR A 49 -0.35 27.96 -12.80
CA THR A 49 0.51 27.86 -11.61
C THR A 49 0.39 26.50 -10.94
N VAL A 50 -0.83 25.98 -10.75
CA VAL A 50 -1.05 24.66 -10.14
C VAL A 50 -0.55 23.53 -11.05
N SER A 51 -0.68 23.67 -12.38
CA SER A 51 -0.11 22.69 -13.32
C SER A 51 1.41 22.59 -13.21
N LYS A 52 2.09 23.74 -13.10
CA LYS A 52 3.55 23.77 -12.84
C LYS A 52 3.91 23.15 -11.49
N LEU A 53 3.16 23.48 -10.43
CA LEU A 53 3.38 22.90 -9.09
C LEU A 53 3.27 21.36 -9.10
N ARG A 54 2.30 20.82 -9.85
CA ARG A 54 2.16 19.37 -10.07
C ARG A 54 3.38 18.79 -10.78
N ASP A 55 3.86 19.43 -11.84
CA ASP A 55 4.97 18.92 -12.64
C ASP A 55 6.31 19.01 -11.88
N ASP A 56 6.49 20.04 -11.03
CA ASP A 56 7.74 20.30 -10.30
C ASP A 56 7.85 19.54 -8.97
N ILE A 57 6.77 19.46 -8.18
CA ILE A 57 6.81 19.01 -6.77
C ILE A 57 5.86 17.83 -6.50
N MET A 58 4.76 17.70 -7.25
CA MET A 58 3.69 16.73 -6.97
C MET A 58 3.36 15.88 -8.20
N LEU A 59 4.38 15.21 -8.73
CA LEU A 59 4.28 14.37 -9.93
C LEU A 59 3.13 13.35 -9.79
N GLY A 60 2.17 13.45 -10.71
CA GLY A 60 0.98 12.57 -10.73
C GLY A 60 -0.18 13.01 -9.84
N ALA A 61 -0.13 14.17 -9.19
CA ALA A 61 -1.26 14.67 -8.42
C ALA A 61 -2.46 15.03 -9.33
N LYS A 62 -3.65 14.62 -8.90
CA LYS A 62 -4.93 14.95 -9.54
C LYS A 62 -5.33 16.37 -9.13
N ILE A 63 -5.48 17.25 -10.13
CA ILE A 63 -5.99 18.60 -9.94
C ILE A 63 -7.50 18.58 -10.14
N MET A 64 -8.25 19.08 -9.16
CA MET A 64 -9.70 19.25 -9.25
C MET A 64 -10.05 20.72 -9.08
N THR A 65 -10.69 21.30 -10.09
CA THR A 65 -11.20 22.67 -10.04
C THR A 65 -12.53 22.70 -9.31
N VAL A 66 -12.71 23.69 -8.44
CA VAL A 66 -13.91 23.90 -7.65
C VAL A 66 -14.27 25.39 -7.69
N ASP A 67 -15.50 25.72 -8.06
CA ASP A 67 -16.03 27.09 -8.00
C ASP A 67 -16.92 27.25 -6.76
N GLU A 68 -16.95 28.45 -6.17
CA GLU A 68 -17.86 28.77 -5.05
C GLU A 68 -19.32 28.47 -5.43
N GLY A 69 -20.03 27.74 -4.58
CA GLY A 69 -21.40 27.29 -4.80
C GLY A 69 -21.54 25.97 -5.57
N SER A 70 -20.44 25.45 -6.13
CA SER A 70 -20.38 24.14 -6.81
C SER A 70 -19.43 23.18 -6.08
N GLU A 71 -19.26 23.34 -4.76
CA GLU A 71 -18.29 22.54 -4.02
C GLU A 71 -18.76 21.09 -3.83
N PRO A 72 -17.99 20.10 -4.31
CA PRO A 72 -18.34 18.70 -4.11
C PRO A 72 -18.18 18.28 -2.65
N LEU A 73 -18.90 17.25 -2.21
CA LEU A 73 -18.87 16.77 -0.82
C LEU A 73 -17.45 16.53 -0.29
N PRO A 74 -16.53 15.86 -1.01
CA PRO A 74 -15.16 15.65 -0.54
C PRO A 74 -14.41 16.96 -0.26
N PHE A 75 -14.64 18.00 -1.07
CA PHE A 75 -14.04 19.32 -0.86
C PHE A 75 -14.55 19.92 0.46
N LYS A 76 -15.87 19.89 0.69
CA LYS A 76 -16.49 20.42 1.92
C LYS A 76 -15.99 19.74 3.19
N PHE A 77 -15.68 18.44 3.14
CA PHE A 77 -15.07 17.71 4.25
C PHE A 77 -13.63 18.14 4.50
N VAL A 78 -12.81 18.24 3.45
CA VAL A 78 -11.38 18.62 3.56
C VAL A 78 -11.22 20.04 4.07
N THR A 79 -12.07 20.96 3.63
CA THR A 79 -12.05 22.37 4.05
C THR A 79 -12.82 22.63 5.35
N LYS A 80 -13.40 21.59 5.97
CA LYS A 80 -14.28 21.69 7.15
C LYS A 80 -15.43 22.69 6.94
N MET A 81 -15.90 22.85 5.70
CA MET A 81 -16.99 23.76 5.34
C MET A 81 -18.37 23.21 5.72
N ALA A 82 -18.53 21.89 5.67
CA ALA A 82 -19.72 21.21 6.10
C ALA A 82 -19.43 20.36 7.34
N ASN A 83 -20.38 20.36 8.27
CA ASN A 83 -20.36 19.42 9.37
C ASN A 83 -20.99 18.09 8.90
N PRO A 84 -20.55 16.95 9.45
CA PRO A 84 -21.16 15.65 9.16
C PRO A 84 -22.69 15.64 9.37
N GLU A 85 -23.19 16.52 10.24
CA GLU A 85 -24.59 16.71 10.61
C GLU A 85 -25.45 17.34 9.49
N ASP A 86 -24.86 18.20 8.65
CA ASP A 86 -25.57 18.99 7.62
C ASP A 86 -26.08 18.13 6.45
N PHE A 87 -25.70 16.85 6.39
CA PHE A 87 -26.03 15.92 5.30
C PHE A 87 -27.15 14.93 5.65
N GLY A 88 -27.97 15.24 6.66
CA GLY A 88 -29.07 14.37 7.08
C GLY A 88 -28.57 13.02 7.61
N VAL A 89 -27.36 13.01 8.17
CA VAL A 89 -26.77 11.83 8.79
C VAL A 89 -27.27 11.75 10.23
N GLU A 90 -28.59 11.78 10.43
CA GLU A 90 -29.20 11.66 11.77
C GLU A 90 -28.99 10.27 12.40
N GLN A 91 -28.40 9.30 11.70
CA GLN A 91 -28.07 7.98 12.27
C GLN A 91 -26.75 7.34 11.80
N GLY A 92 -25.85 8.05 11.12
CA GLY A 92 -24.72 7.40 10.41
C GLY A 92 -23.31 7.93 10.66
N ALA A 93 -23.12 9.08 11.31
CA ALA A 93 -21.80 9.69 11.46
C ALA A 93 -21.06 9.23 12.72
N ALA A 94 -21.80 8.88 13.79
CA ALA A 94 -21.24 8.20 14.97
C ALA A 94 -20.92 6.72 14.69
N GLU A 95 -21.54 6.14 13.66
CA GLU A 95 -21.28 4.78 13.16
C GLU A 95 -20.24 4.70 12.06
N TYR A 96 -19.76 5.83 11.52
CA TYR A 96 -18.57 5.86 10.65
C TYR A 96 -17.27 5.89 11.46
N LYS A 97 -17.23 5.13 12.56
CA LYS A 97 -16.02 4.36 12.81
C LYS A 97 -15.97 3.30 11.70
N PRO A 98 -14.83 2.93 11.11
CA PRO A 98 -14.83 1.74 10.26
C PRO A 98 -15.56 0.64 11.03
N ALA A 99 -16.65 0.09 10.46
CA ALA A 99 -17.45 -0.97 11.09
C ALA A 99 -16.56 -2.15 11.54
N TYR A 100 -15.40 -2.24 10.88
CA TYR A 100 -14.27 -3.03 11.28
C TYR A 100 -13.32 -2.24 12.19
N THR A 101 -13.35 -2.53 13.49
CA THR A 101 -12.35 -2.04 14.46
C THR A 101 -11.07 -2.88 14.48
N GLY A 102 -10.97 -3.92 13.64
CA GLY A 102 -9.83 -4.82 13.58
C GLY A 102 -9.64 -5.57 14.90
N SER A 103 -10.48 -6.58 15.17
CA SER A 103 -10.15 -7.51 16.25
C SER A 103 -8.85 -8.24 15.89
N THR A 104 -8.05 -8.61 16.90
CA THR A 104 -6.82 -9.38 16.69
C THR A 104 -7.11 -10.69 15.94
N GLU A 105 -8.28 -11.30 16.16
CA GLU A 105 -8.70 -12.50 15.44
C GLU A 105 -8.97 -12.24 13.96
N ASP A 106 -9.59 -11.12 13.63
CA ASP A 106 -9.87 -10.78 12.24
C ASP A 106 -8.60 -10.36 11.49
N MET A 107 -7.66 -9.69 12.15
CA MET A 107 -6.33 -9.43 11.58
C MET A 107 -5.59 -10.74 11.31
N ASN A 108 -5.61 -11.68 12.25
CA ASN A 108 -5.04 -13.02 12.05
C ASN A 108 -5.73 -13.77 10.90
N ARG A 109 -7.06 -13.62 10.73
CA ARG A 109 -7.80 -14.21 9.60
C ARG A 109 -7.40 -13.58 8.27
N LEU A 110 -7.25 -12.26 8.22
CA LEU A 110 -6.82 -11.53 7.02
C LEU A 110 -5.38 -11.90 6.64
N GLU A 111 -4.49 -11.98 7.62
CA GLU A 111 -3.12 -12.46 7.43
C GLU A 111 -3.11 -13.89 6.89
N LYS A 112 -3.89 -14.79 7.49
CA LYS A 112 -4.02 -16.17 7.01
C LYS A 112 -4.54 -16.23 5.56
N LEU A 113 -5.59 -15.47 5.23
CA LEU A 113 -6.13 -15.40 3.87
C LEU A 113 -5.13 -14.82 2.87
N SER A 114 -4.27 -13.89 3.29
CA SER A 114 -3.20 -13.36 2.46
C SER A 114 -2.12 -14.41 2.20
N LEU A 115 -1.73 -15.18 3.22
CA LEU A 115 -0.74 -16.25 3.10
C LEU A 115 -1.24 -17.38 2.18
N GLU A 116 -2.51 -17.80 2.31
CA GLU A 116 -3.12 -18.81 1.43
C GLU A 116 -3.08 -18.38 -0.04
N LYS A 117 -3.33 -17.10 -0.33
CA LYS A 117 -3.22 -16.55 -1.69
C LYS A 117 -1.77 -16.57 -2.19
N VAL A 118 -0.82 -16.21 -1.33
CA VAL A 118 0.61 -16.28 -1.65
C VAL A 118 1.00 -17.72 -1.99
N THR A 119 0.64 -18.69 -1.15
CA THR A 119 0.90 -20.11 -1.41
C THR A 119 0.33 -20.55 -2.74
N LEU A 120 -0.95 -20.24 -3.02
CA LEU A 120 -1.58 -20.59 -4.29
C LEU A 120 -0.85 -20.00 -5.50
N LEU A 121 -0.38 -18.75 -5.39
CA LEU A 121 0.39 -18.11 -6.45
C LEU A 121 1.76 -18.78 -6.65
N LEU A 122 2.43 -19.19 -5.57
CA LEU A 122 3.70 -19.90 -5.63
C LEU A 122 3.59 -21.32 -6.21
N GLU A 123 2.42 -21.96 -6.05
CA GLU A 123 2.10 -23.26 -6.66
C GLU A 123 1.81 -23.13 -8.16
N GLN A 124 1.14 -22.05 -8.56
CA GLN A 124 0.87 -21.77 -9.98
C GLN A 124 2.13 -21.36 -10.75
N ILE A 125 3.10 -20.75 -10.06
CA ILE A 125 4.34 -20.28 -10.68
C ILE A 125 5.47 -21.29 -10.40
N PRO A 126 5.86 -22.10 -11.39
CA PRO A 126 6.92 -23.07 -11.20
C PRO A 126 8.26 -22.37 -10.95
N THR A 127 9.10 -23.03 -10.16
CA THR A 127 10.49 -22.61 -9.97
C THR A 127 11.27 -22.76 -11.28
N PRO A 128 12.17 -21.83 -11.62
CA PRO A 128 13.04 -21.97 -12.78
C PRO A 128 13.87 -23.26 -12.72
N SER A 129 14.15 -23.87 -13.88
CA SER A 129 14.97 -25.08 -13.94
C SER A 129 16.35 -24.88 -13.32
N GLY A 130 16.79 -25.83 -12.50
CA GLY A 130 18.06 -25.78 -11.77
C GLY A 130 18.04 -24.90 -10.52
N TYR A 131 16.86 -24.40 -10.12
CA TYR A 131 16.64 -23.66 -8.89
C TYR A 131 15.56 -24.31 -8.04
N GLU A 132 15.67 -24.06 -6.74
CA GLU A 132 14.66 -24.39 -5.76
C GLU A 132 14.34 -23.16 -4.92
N ARG A 133 13.09 -23.09 -4.46
CA ARG A 133 12.61 -22.03 -3.58
C ARG A 133 12.96 -22.39 -2.14
N GLU A 134 13.72 -21.55 -1.46
CA GLU A 134 14.13 -21.79 -0.06
C GLU A 134 13.45 -20.83 0.90
N VAL A 135 13.37 -19.54 0.52
CA VAL A 135 12.80 -18.49 1.35
C VAL A 135 11.81 -17.67 0.54
N VAL A 136 10.71 -17.29 1.19
CA VAL A 136 9.73 -16.34 0.68
C VAL A 136 9.61 -15.20 1.68
N ILE A 137 9.63 -13.97 1.19
CA ILE A 137 9.39 -12.77 2.00
C ILE A 137 8.09 -12.15 1.48
N HIS A 138 7.13 -12.02 2.38
CA HIS A 138 5.86 -11.36 2.12
C HIS A 138 5.61 -10.35 3.24
N ASP A 139 5.21 -9.14 2.87
CA ASP A 139 5.14 -7.98 3.75
C ASP A 139 6.44 -7.77 4.57
N ASN A 140 6.38 -8.01 5.88
CA ASN A 140 7.48 -7.85 6.84
C ASN A 140 7.90 -9.18 7.48
N VAL A 141 7.46 -10.31 6.93
CA VAL A 141 7.72 -11.65 7.48
C VAL A 141 8.52 -12.48 6.49
N VAL A 142 9.51 -13.20 7.03
CA VAL A 142 10.34 -14.14 6.28
C VAL A 142 9.85 -15.55 6.58
N TYR A 143 9.57 -16.30 5.53
CA TYR A 143 9.08 -17.68 5.57
C TYR A 143 10.11 -18.62 4.96
N ALA A 144 10.38 -19.72 5.66
CA ALA A 144 11.06 -20.87 5.08
C ALA A 144 10.06 -21.71 4.28
N VAL A 145 10.48 -22.20 3.12
CA VAL A 145 9.65 -23.03 2.26
C VAL A 145 9.88 -24.50 2.54
N LYS A 146 8.79 -25.23 2.83
CA LYS A 146 8.77 -26.67 3.00
C LYS A 146 7.92 -27.28 1.89
N ASN A 147 8.55 -28.07 1.01
CA ASN A 147 7.82 -28.81 -0.02
C ASN A 147 7.34 -30.14 0.57
N ALA A 148 6.04 -30.35 0.65
CA ALA A 148 5.44 -31.61 1.06
C ALA A 148 4.93 -32.35 -0.18
N ARG A 149 5.33 -33.62 -0.35
CA ARG A 149 4.73 -34.50 -1.35
C ARG A 149 3.50 -35.17 -0.74
N ARG A 150 2.31 -34.84 -1.26
CA ARG A 150 1.08 -35.56 -0.90
C ARG A 150 0.56 -36.33 -2.10
N SER A 151 0.26 -37.61 -1.88
CA SER A 151 -0.43 -38.43 -2.88
C SER A 151 -1.92 -38.17 -2.76
N PHE A 152 -2.48 -37.44 -3.73
CA PHE A 152 -3.92 -37.24 -3.84
C PHE A 152 -4.41 -38.07 -5.02
N MET A 153 -5.22 -39.11 -4.73
CA MET A 153 -5.82 -39.98 -5.76
C MET A 153 -4.79 -40.60 -6.73
N GLY A 154 -3.59 -40.95 -6.24
CA GLY A 154 -2.53 -41.57 -7.05
C GLY A 154 -1.69 -40.59 -7.87
N THR A 155 -1.95 -39.28 -7.78
CA THR A 155 -1.10 -38.23 -8.34
C THR A 155 -0.28 -37.62 -7.21
N GLU A 156 1.04 -37.56 -7.36
CA GLU A 156 1.91 -36.82 -6.45
C GLU A 156 1.77 -35.32 -6.73
N ILE A 157 1.24 -34.58 -5.76
CA ILE A 157 1.16 -33.11 -5.80
C ILE A 157 2.21 -32.59 -4.81
N GLU A 158 3.08 -31.70 -5.29
CA GLU A 158 3.99 -30.95 -4.44
C GLU A 158 3.23 -29.75 -3.86
N GLU A 159 2.91 -29.82 -2.57
CA GLU A 159 2.24 -28.76 -1.82
C GLU A 159 3.31 -27.89 -1.14
N ILE A 160 3.12 -26.58 -1.22
CA ILE A 160 4.05 -25.62 -0.63
C ILE A 160 3.54 -25.22 0.75
N ASP A 161 4.36 -25.44 1.76
CA ASP A 161 4.10 -24.98 3.12
C ASP A 161 5.08 -23.86 3.50
N LEU A 162 4.53 -22.75 4.01
CA LEU A 162 5.28 -21.56 4.38
C LEU A 162 5.36 -21.46 5.90
N VAL A 163 6.55 -21.71 6.44
CA VAL A 163 6.79 -21.69 7.88
C VAL A 163 7.46 -20.37 8.26
N PRO A 164 6.82 -19.51 9.07
CA PRO A 164 7.43 -18.26 9.50
C PRO A 164 8.70 -18.55 10.31
N LEU A 165 9.77 -17.79 10.06
CA LEU A 165 10.98 -17.93 10.86
C LEU A 165 10.68 -17.54 12.32
N PRO A 166 11.09 -18.37 13.31
CA PRO A 166 10.94 -18.01 14.70
C PRO A 166 11.72 -16.72 14.99
N LYS A 167 11.21 -15.89 15.90
CA LYS A 167 11.80 -14.56 16.22
C LYS A 167 13.26 -14.65 16.67
N ASP A 168 13.65 -15.82 17.15
CA ASP A 168 14.97 -16.12 17.70
C ASP A 168 15.97 -16.56 16.60
N ALA A 169 15.46 -16.90 15.40
CA ALA A 169 16.28 -17.13 14.22
C ALA A 169 16.82 -15.78 13.73
N ARG A 170 18.08 -15.50 14.05
CA ARG A 170 18.76 -14.27 13.65
C ARG A 170 18.93 -14.21 12.13
N VAL A 171 18.00 -13.55 11.46
CA VAL A 171 18.32 -12.81 10.24
C VAL A 171 19.08 -11.57 10.69
N GLU A 172 20.40 -11.57 10.52
CA GLU A 172 21.23 -10.45 10.97
C GLU A 172 20.79 -9.15 10.29
N SER A 173 20.60 -8.10 11.09
CA SER A 173 20.31 -6.76 10.57
C SER A 173 21.56 -6.20 9.87
N GLY A 174 21.46 -5.90 8.58
CA GLY A 174 22.57 -5.40 7.79
C GLY A 174 22.38 -5.65 6.31
N THR A 175 23.45 -5.49 5.53
CA THR A 175 23.44 -5.82 4.10
C THR A 175 23.35 -7.34 3.93
N TYR A 176 22.13 -7.84 3.77
CA TYR A 176 21.90 -9.24 3.43
C TYR A 176 22.20 -9.45 1.94
N LEU A 177 23.45 -9.80 1.64
CA LEU A 177 23.90 -10.02 0.26
C LEU A 177 23.36 -11.30 -0.37
N ALA A 178 22.62 -12.12 0.38
CA ALA A 178 22.01 -13.35 -0.11
C ALA A 178 23.00 -14.16 -0.97
N LYS A 179 24.24 -14.36 -0.47
CA LYS A 179 25.44 -14.67 -1.28
C LYS A 179 25.28 -15.89 -2.21
N ASP A 180 24.40 -16.81 -1.84
CA ASP A 180 24.09 -18.05 -2.56
C ASP A 180 22.59 -18.17 -2.94
N LEU A 181 21.87 -17.06 -2.88
CA LEU A 181 20.44 -16.95 -3.09
C LEU A 181 20.14 -15.89 -4.14
N ASN A 182 19.38 -16.28 -5.15
CA ASN A 182 18.97 -15.41 -6.23
C ASN A 182 17.57 -14.84 -5.94
N PRO A 183 17.43 -13.52 -5.73
CA PRO A 183 16.12 -12.92 -5.51
C PRO A 183 15.29 -12.89 -6.80
N ARG A 184 14.03 -13.26 -6.70
CA ARG A 184 13.01 -13.09 -7.73
C ARG A 184 11.84 -12.30 -7.14
N LEU A 185 11.55 -11.16 -7.75
CA LEU A 185 10.53 -10.23 -7.27
C LEU A 185 9.27 -10.35 -8.11
N TYR A 186 8.11 -10.31 -7.45
CA TYR A 186 6.80 -10.33 -8.11
C TYR A 186 6.11 -8.99 -7.92
N PHE A 187 5.69 -8.38 -9.02
CA PHE A 187 5.03 -7.08 -9.00
C PHE A 187 3.62 -7.18 -9.58
N GLU A 188 2.70 -6.44 -9.00
CA GLU A 188 1.37 -6.18 -9.57
C GLU A 188 1.06 -4.69 -9.43
N ASN A 189 0.66 -4.04 -10.53
CA ASN A 189 0.34 -2.61 -10.55
C ASN A 189 1.44 -1.71 -9.91
N ASN A 190 2.71 -2.01 -10.22
CA ASN A 190 3.90 -1.36 -9.65
C ASN A 190 4.07 -1.49 -8.12
N LYS A 191 3.38 -2.44 -7.49
CA LYS A 191 3.54 -2.80 -6.09
C LYS A 191 4.24 -4.15 -5.98
N LEU A 192 5.24 -4.24 -5.12
CA LEU A 192 5.89 -5.50 -4.78
C LEU A 192 4.90 -6.37 -4.00
N LEU A 193 4.61 -7.56 -4.52
CA LEU A 193 3.75 -8.54 -3.85
C LEU A 193 4.57 -9.43 -2.92
N LEU A 194 5.66 -10.01 -3.44
CA LEU A 194 6.53 -10.91 -2.67
C LEU A 194 7.93 -10.98 -3.27
N ILE A 195 8.87 -11.44 -2.46
CA ILE A 195 10.24 -11.76 -2.87
C ILE A 195 10.48 -13.24 -2.61
N GLU A 196 10.88 -13.98 -3.64
CA GLU A 196 11.45 -15.32 -3.50
C GLU A 196 12.97 -15.24 -3.46
N LEU A 197 13.59 -16.06 -2.62
CA LEU A 197 15.02 -16.31 -2.67
C LEU A 197 15.25 -17.76 -3.14
N LEU A 198 15.85 -17.88 -4.31
CA LEU A 198 16.06 -19.14 -5.00
C LEU A 198 17.50 -19.63 -4.81
N ARG A 199 17.67 -20.88 -4.40
CA ARG A 199 18.98 -21.54 -4.37
C ARG A 199 19.18 -22.37 -5.64
N LYS A 200 20.41 -22.47 -6.15
CA LYS A 200 20.74 -23.43 -7.21
C LYS A 200 20.69 -24.85 -6.65
N THR A 201 19.96 -25.76 -7.30
CA THR A 201 19.81 -27.15 -6.86
C THR A 201 21.16 -27.87 -6.68
N ALA A 202 22.15 -27.56 -7.53
CA ALA A 202 23.49 -28.13 -7.43
C ALA A 202 24.27 -27.71 -6.15
N GLN A 203 23.87 -26.62 -5.49
CA GLN A 203 24.50 -26.11 -4.27
C GLN A 203 23.87 -26.69 -2.99
N ARG A 204 22.60 -27.13 -3.03
CA ARG A 204 21.92 -27.77 -1.89
C ARG A 204 22.62 -29.03 -1.39
N VAL A 205 23.15 -29.83 -2.32
CA VAL A 205 23.86 -31.07 -1.99
C VAL A 205 25.09 -30.81 -1.09
N LYS A 206 25.57 -29.56 -1.01
CA LYS A 206 26.75 -29.17 -0.22
C LYS A 206 26.43 -28.38 1.06
N GLN A 207 25.20 -27.90 1.26
CA GLN A 207 24.85 -27.01 2.37
C GLN A 207 23.44 -27.26 2.89
N GLU A 208 23.28 -27.28 4.21
CA GLU A 208 21.97 -27.38 4.89
C GLU A 208 21.10 -26.15 4.60
N THR A 209 19.82 -26.38 4.31
CA THR A 209 18.85 -25.30 4.06
C THR A 209 18.55 -24.53 5.36
N LEU A 210 17.98 -23.34 5.22
CA LEU A 210 17.52 -22.57 6.37
C LEU A 210 16.51 -23.35 7.22
N PHE A 211 15.63 -24.13 6.60
CA PHE A 211 14.69 -25.01 7.30
C PHE A 211 15.40 -26.11 8.09
N ASP A 212 16.37 -26.81 7.49
CA ASP A 212 17.12 -27.89 8.16
C ASP A 212 17.85 -27.39 9.42
N LYS A 213 18.26 -26.12 9.43
CA LYS A 213 18.89 -25.48 10.60
C LYS A 213 17.87 -25.15 11.69
N LEU A 214 16.65 -24.76 11.31
CA LEU A 214 15.59 -24.45 12.26
C LEU A 214 15.10 -25.70 12.99
N ASP A 215 14.92 -26.81 12.27
CA ASP A 215 14.40 -28.07 12.82
C ASP A 215 15.37 -28.71 13.84
N LYS A 216 16.68 -28.42 13.75
CA LYS A 216 17.68 -28.88 14.72
C LYS A 216 17.80 -28.00 15.98
N THR A 217 17.16 -26.85 15.98
CA THR A 217 17.25 -25.87 17.09
C THR A 217 15.97 -25.84 17.94
N ALA A 218 14.95 -26.60 17.54
CA ALA A 218 13.72 -26.85 18.30
C ALA A 218 13.84 -28.13 19.15
#